data_AF-A0A453L1J7-F1
#
_entry.id   AF-A0A453L1J7-F1
#
_cell.length_a   1.000
_cell.length_b   1.000
_cell.length_c   1.000
_cell.angle_alpha   90.00
_cell.angle_beta   90.00
_cell.angle_gamma   90.00
#
_symmetry.space_group_name_H-M   'P 1'
#
loop_
_entity.id
_entity.type
_entity.pdbx_description
1 polymer ?
#
loop_
_entity_poly.entity_id
_entity_poly.type
_entity_poly.pdbx_seq_one_letter_code
_entity_poly.pdbx_strand_id
1 'polypeptide(L)'
;AVLQAGLLKEGMCAVQDESAGFVVSVVDPQPGETIMDCCAAPGGKTLFMASRLAGQGKVSALDINKGRLRILMEAAKCHNLDDIITDIHGDLRLYAKESTVKYDKVLLDAPCSGLGVLSKRADLRWNRQFEDLEELVCLQDELLDSASLCW
;
A
#
# COMPACT_ATOMS: atom_id res chain seq x y z
N ALA A 1 14.02 19.51 9.46
CA ALA A 1 14.94 18.58 8.77
C ALA A 1 14.79 17.22 9.44
N VAL A 2 14.16 16.27 8.75
CA VAL A 2 13.91 14.93 9.28
C VAL A 2 15.22 14.13 9.21
N LEU A 3 15.48 13.31 10.23
CA LEU A 3 16.60 12.39 10.29
C LEU A 3 16.68 11.54 9.01
N GLN A 4 17.59 11.89 8.10
CA GLN A 4 17.97 11.10 6.93
C GLN A 4 19.45 10.73 7.05
N ALA A 5 19.79 10.06 8.15
CA ALA A 5 21.16 9.69 8.46
C ALA A 5 21.21 8.26 9.04
N GLY A 6 22.36 7.62 8.88
CA GLY A 6 22.61 6.25 9.35
C GLY A 6 21.65 5.24 8.72
N LEU A 7 21.12 4.35 9.55
CA LEU A 7 20.31 3.19 9.17
C LEU A 7 19.11 3.53 8.26
N LEU A 8 18.49 4.69 8.45
CA LEU A 8 17.36 5.14 7.62
C LEU A 8 17.81 5.48 6.19
N LYS A 9 19.00 6.09 6.03
CA LYS A 9 19.57 6.43 4.72
C LYS A 9 20.13 5.20 4.01
N GLU A 10 20.61 4.23 4.78
CA GLU A 10 21.14 2.97 4.29
C GLU A 10 20.03 1.95 3.94
N GLY A 11 18.75 2.29 4.16
CA GLY A 11 17.64 1.37 3.92
C GLY A 11 17.62 0.17 4.89
N MET A 12 18.28 0.26 6.02
CA MET A 12 18.28 -0.80 7.04
C MET A 12 17.04 -0.76 7.93
N CYS A 13 16.35 0.37 7.99
CA CYS A 13 15.07 0.50 8.69
C CYS A 13 14.18 1.55 8.02
N ALA A 14 12.87 1.48 8.29
CA ALA A 14 11.88 2.45 7.85
C ALA A 14 11.03 2.89 9.05
N VAL A 15 10.54 4.13 9.02
CA VAL A 15 9.62 4.63 10.03
C VAL A 15 8.21 4.31 9.60
N GLN A 16 7.49 3.55 10.42
CA GLN A 16 6.11 3.18 10.18
C GLN A 16 5.30 3.28 11.46
N ASP A 17 4.01 3.60 11.32
CA ASP A 17 3.08 3.53 12.43
C ASP A 17 2.79 2.07 12.82
N GLU A 18 2.61 1.82 14.12
CA GLU A 18 2.29 0.50 14.65
C GLU A 18 1.05 -0.12 13.97
N SER A 19 -0.02 0.66 13.78
CA SER A 19 -1.24 0.19 13.14
C SER A 19 -1.01 -0.28 11.70
N ALA A 20 -0.11 0.38 10.97
CA ALA A 20 0.23 -0.01 9.61
C ALA A 20 1.09 -1.29 9.57
N GLY A 21 1.96 -1.49 10.56
CA GLY A 21 2.73 -2.73 10.72
C GLY A 21 1.86 -3.93 11.12
N PHE A 22 0.84 -3.70 11.95
CA PHE A 22 -0.11 -4.75 12.37
C PHE A 22 -0.87 -5.35 11.18
N VAL A 23 -1.30 -4.53 10.22
CA VAL A 23 -1.98 -5.01 9.00
C VAL A 23 -1.12 -6.02 8.23
N VAL A 24 0.18 -5.77 8.10
CA VAL A 24 1.10 -6.70 7.42
C VAL A 24 1.24 -8.01 8.19
N SER A 25 1.15 -7.97 9.52
CA SER A 25 1.15 -9.18 10.35
C SER A 25 -0.14 -10.00 10.16
N VAL A 26 -1.27 -9.37 9.83
CA VAL A 26 -2.52 -10.06 9.49
C VAL A 26 -2.45 -10.70 8.09
N VAL A 27 -1.84 -10.02 7.12
CA VAL A 27 -1.58 -10.60 5.78
C VAL A 27 -0.64 -11.81 5.89
N ASP A 28 0.31 -11.76 6.83
CA ASP A 28 1.31 -12.80 7.10
C ASP A 28 2.05 -13.31 5.83
N PRO A 29 2.76 -12.44 5.08
CA PRO A 29 3.46 -12.83 3.85
C PRO A 29 4.45 -13.98 4.07
N GLN A 30 4.33 -15.04 3.26
CA GLN A 30 5.23 -16.20 3.27
C GLN A 30 6.15 -16.21 2.04
N PRO A 31 7.41 -16.65 2.17
CA PRO A 31 8.31 -16.80 1.04
C PRO A 31 7.69 -17.65 -0.09
N GLY A 32 7.75 -17.14 -1.31
CA GLY A 32 7.19 -17.76 -2.52
C GLY A 32 5.81 -17.23 -2.92
N GLU A 33 5.10 -16.52 -2.03
CA GLU A 33 3.78 -15.97 -2.33
C GLU A 33 3.85 -14.79 -3.31
N THR A 34 2.80 -14.65 -4.12
CA THR A 34 2.55 -13.48 -4.97
C THR A 34 1.41 -12.67 -4.36
N ILE A 35 1.71 -11.45 -3.93
CA ILE A 35 0.81 -10.61 -3.13
C ILE A 35 0.44 -9.35 -3.91
N MET A 36 -0.82 -8.95 -3.85
CA MET A 36 -1.30 -7.66 -4.37
C MET A 36 -1.51 -6.66 -3.24
N ASP A 37 -0.98 -5.45 -3.40
CA ASP A 37 -1.33 -4.27 -2.60
C ASP A 37 -2.14 -3.32 -3.48
N CYS A 38 -3.45 -3.24 -3.26
CA CYS A 38 -4.40 -2.58 -4.14
C CYS A 38 -4.41 -1.04 -4.05
N CYS A 39 -3.83 -0.47 -3.00
CA CYS A 39 -3.77 0.97 -2.74
C CYS A 39 -2.39 1.31 -2.12
N ALA A 40 -1.35 0.94 -2.85
CA ALA A 40 -0.03 0.72 -2.29
C ALA A 40 0.68 2.00 -1.82
N ALA A 41 0.42 3.15 -2.45
CA ALA A 41 1.24 4.33 -2.22
C ALA A 41 0.90 5.01 -0.87
N PRO A 42 1.92 5.41 -0.06
CA PRO A 42 3.31 5.65 -0.45
C PRO A 42 4.25 4.45 -0.21
N GLY A 43 3.74 3.26 0.13
CA GLY A 43 4.51 2.02 0.03
C GLY A 43 4.95 1.35 1.33
N GLY A 44 4.68 1.93 2.51
CA GLY A 44 5.19 1.36 3.76
C GLY A 44 4.76 -0.10 4.02
N LYS A 45 3.51 -0.44 3.70
CA LYS A 45 3.01 -1.82 3.82
C LYS A 45 3.60 -2.71 2.74
N THR A 46 3.67 -2.24 1.51
CA THR A 46 4.32 -2.93 0.39
C THR A 46 5.78 -3.31 0.71
N LEU A 47 6.57 -2.37 1.20
CA LEU A 47 7.97 -2.59 1.60
C LEU A 47 8.08 -3.61 2.72
N PHE A 48 7.20 -3.52 3.72
CA PHE A 48 7.20 -4.47 4.81
C PHE A 48 6.76 -5.87 4.36
N MET A 49 5.75 -5.98 3.49
CA MET A 49 5.37 -7.28 2.92
C MET A 49 6.51 -7.89 2.11
N ALA A 50 7.14 -7.10 1.23
CA ALA A 50 8.27 -7.52 0.43
C ALA A 50 9.46 -7.99 1.28
N SER A 51 9.77 -7.29 2.39
CA SER A 51 10.86 -7.72 3.28
C SER A 51 10.56 -9.05 4.00
N ARG A 52 9.28 -9.38 4.23
CA ARG A 52 8.85 -10.66 4.83
C ARG A 52 8.96 -11.84 3.86
N LEU A 53 8.90 -11.59 2.56
CA LEU A 53 9.07 -12.61 1.51
C LEU A 53 10.51 -13.16 1.40
N ALA A 54 11.49 -12.53 2.06
CA ALA A 54 12.90 -12.96 2.06
C ALA A 54 13.50 -13.17 0.65
N GLY A 55 13.12 -12.31 -0.30
CA GLY A 55 13.58 -12.37 -1.69
C GLY A 55 12.93 -13.48 -2.54
N GLN A 56 11.92 -14.17 -2.02
CA GLN A 56 11.20 -15.23 -2.73
C GLN A 56 9.72 -14.86 -2.85
N GLY A 57 9.22 -14.75 -4.08
CA GLY A 57 7.86 -14.28 -4.34
C GLY A 57 7.84 -12.87 -4.92
N LYS A 58 6.66 -12.26 -4.97
CA LYS A 58 6.46 -10.94 -5.59
C LYS A 58 5.38 -10.14 -4.88
N VAL A 59 5.53 -8.81 -4.89
CA VAL A 59 4.49 -7.87 -4.49
C VAL A 59 4.14 -6.97 -5.67
N SER A 60 2.89 -7.03 -6.14
CA SER A 60 2.35 -6.04 -7.07
C SER A 60 1.79 -4.86 -6.29
N ALA A 61 2.28 -3.66 -6.57
CA ALA A 61 1.93 -2.43 -5.89
C ALA A 61 1.07 -1.55 -6.81
N LEU A 62 -0.24 -1.62 -6.67
CA LEU A 62 -1.19 -0.87 -7.49
C LEU A 62 -1.59 0.44 -6.81
N ASP A 63 -1.55 1.55 -7.56
CA ASP A 63 -2.09 2.83 -7.11
C ASP A 63 -2.41 3.76 -8.30
N ILE A 64 -3.42 4.60 -8.13
CA ILE A 64 -3.81 5.60 -9.14
C ILE A 64 -2.85 6.79 -9.20
N ASN A 65 -2.06 7.03 -8.14
CA ASN A 65 -1.15 8.16 -8.06
C ASN A 65 0.27 7.77 -8.47
N LYS A 66 0.58 7.96 -9.75
CA LYS A 66 1.92 7.74 -10.31
C LYS A 66 3.06 8.43 -9.54
N GLY A 67 2.82 9.65 -9.05
CA GLY A 67 3.82 10.40 -8.28
C GLY A 67 4.15 9.73 -6.95
N ARG A 68 3.15 9.18 -6.27
CA ARG A 68 3.35 8.46 -5.00
C ARG A 68 3.90 7.04 -5.21
N LEU A 69 3.57 6.37 -6.33
CA LEU A 69 4.24 5.11 -6.72
C LEU A 69 5.73 5.32 -6.95
N ARG A 70 6.13 6.43 -7.57
CA ARG A 70 7.56 6.74 -7.71
C ARG A 70 8.28 6.81 -6.36
N ILE A 71 7.66 7.39 -5.33
CA ILE A 71 8.23 7.45 -3.97
C ILE A 71 8.38 6.03 -3.39
N LEU A 72 7.37 5.17 -3.59
CA LEU A 72 7.43 3.76 -3.19
C LEU A 72 8.62 3.05 -3.87
N MET A 73 8.79 3.21 -5.18
CA MET A 73 9.87 2.55 -5.91
C MET A 73 11.26 3.10 -5.58
N GLU A 74 11.38 4.40 -5.28
CA GLU A 74 12.62 4.99 -4.75
C GLU A 74 12.98 4.39 -3.38
N ALA A 75 11.98 4.20 -2.50
CA ALA A 75 12.19 3.53 -1.22
C ALA A 75 12.53 2.03 -1.41
N ALA A 76 11.84 1.33 -2.32
CA ALA A 76 12.12 -0.08 -2.62
C ALA A 76 13.58 -0.30 -3.03
N LYS A 77 14.11 0.57 -3.91
CA LYS A 77 15.52 0.57 -4.29
C LYS A 77 16.45 0.81 -3.11
N CYS A 78 16.13 1.78 -2.25
CA CYS A 78 16.93 2.06 -1.06
C CYS A 78 17.01 0.84 -0.12
N HIS A 79 15.94 0.04 -0.06
CA HIS A 79 15.84 -1.16 0.77
C HIS A 79 16.29 -2.45 0.04
N ASN A 80 16.75 -2.38 -1.22
CA ASN A 80 17.08 -3.53 -2.07
C ASN A 80 15.90 -4.52 -2.23
N LEU A 81 14.70 -3.99 -2.41
CA LEU A 81 13.45 -4.75 -2.60
C LEU A 81 12.84 -4.56 -4.00
N ASP A 82 13.49 -3.78 -4.87
CA ASP A 82 12.99 -3.45 -6.21
C ASP A 82 12.93 -4.64 -7.18
N ASP A 83 13.66 -5.72 -6.90
CA ASP A 83 13.58 -6.96 -7.68
C ASP A 83 12.28 -7.76 -7.45
N ILE A 84 11.65 -7.59 -6.28
CA ILE A 84 10.43 -8.34 -5.91
C ILE A 84 9.18 -7.47 -5.90
N ILE A 85 9.31 -6.15 -5.98
CA ILE A 85 8.20 -5.20 -6.04
C ILE A 85 8.00 -4.76 -7.49
N THR A 86 6.77 -4.85 -7.99
CA THR A 86 6.37 -4.32 -9.31
C THR A 86 5.29 -3.26 -9.12
N ASP A 87 5.53 -2.02 -9.56
CA ASP A 87 4.52 -0.97 -9.54
C ASP A 87 3.54 -1.08 -10.71
N ILE A 88 2.26 -0.87 -10.41
CA ILE A 88 1.16 -0.88 -11.38
C ILE A 88 0.40 0.43 -11.23
N HIS A 89 0.60 1.33 -12.19
CA HIS A 89 -0.14 2.58 -12.22
C HIS A 89 -1.51 2.36 -12.88
N GLY A 90 -2.58 2.46 -12.09
CA GLY A 90 -3.93 2.26 -12.60
C GLY A 90 -5.01 2.34 -11.52
N ASP A 91 -6.26 2.29 -11.96
CA ASP A 91 -7.42 2.14 -11.08
C ASP A 91 -7.69 0.65 -10.85
N LEU A 92 -7.82 0.25 -9.59
CA LEU A 92 -8.11 -1.14 -9.22
C LEU A 92 -9.36 -1.68 -9.92
N ARG A 93 -10.40 -0.84 -10.08
CA ARG A 93 -11.68 -1.24 -10.68
C ARG A 93 -11.56 -1.62 -12.15
N LEU A 94 -10.56 -1.07 -12.83
CA LEU A 94 -10.24 -1.40 -14.22
C LEU A 94 -9.27 -2.56 -14.28
N TYR A 95 -8.19 -2.48 -13.49
CA TYR A 95 -7.17 -3.52 -13.44
C TYR A 95 -7.76 -4.89 -13.11
N ALA A 96 -8.65 -4.98 -12.12
CA ALA A 96 -9.27 -6.23 -11.70
C ALA A 96 -10.13 -6.89 -12.80
N LYS A 97 -10.66 -6.12 -13.75
CA LYS A 97 -11.47 -6.64 -14.86
C LYS A 97 -10.62 -7.12 -16.04
N GLU A 98 -9.47 -6.50 -16.25
CA GLU A 98 -8.57 -6.78 -17.37
C GLU A 98 -7.50 -7.81 -17.03
N SER A 99 -7.07 -7.84 -15.77
CA SER A 99 -6.01 -8.74 -15.31
C SER A 99 -6.51 -10.17 -15.20
N THR A 100 -5.69 -11.09 -15.69
CA THR A 100 -5.87 -12.55 -15.50
C THR A 100 -4.95 -13.09 -14.40
N VAL A 101 -4.18 -12.22 -13.74
CA VAL A 101 -3.24 -12.60 -12.68
C VAL A 101 -4.03 -12.90 -11.41
N LYS A 102 -3.72 -14.04 -10.81
CA LYS A 102 -4.22 -14.45 -9.49
C LYS A 102 -3.11 -14.32 -8.47
N TYR A 103 -3.49 -13.87 -7.27
CA TYR A 103 -2.58 -13.59 -6.18
C TYR A 103 -2.89 -14.53 -5.03
N ASP A 104 -1.85 -15.03 -4.36
CA ASP A 104 -2.02 -15.85 -3.16
C ASP A 104 -2.66 -15.05 -2.03
N LYS A 105 -2.39 -13.73 -2.00
CA LYS A 105 -2.96 -12.77 -1.04
C LYS A 105 -3.23 -11.42 -1.67
N VAL A 106 -4.30 -10.77 -1.21
CA VAL A 106 -4.69 -9.42 -1.63
C VAL A 106 -4.88 -8.55 -0.40
N LEU A 107 -4.19 -7.41 -0.36
CA LEU A 107 -4.36 -6.37 0.63
C LEU A 107 -5.08 -5.17 0.00
N LEU A 108 -6.23 -4.81 0.57
CA LEU A 108 -6.93 -3.56 0.27
C LEU A 108 -6.88 -2.63 1.48
N ASP A 109 -5.92 -1.70 1.49
CA ASP A 109 -5.91 -0.56 2.41
C ASP A 109 -6.64 0.62 1.77
N ALA A 110 -7.98 0.54 1.74
CA ALA A 110 -8.80 1.46 0.97
C ALA A 110 -8.69 2.92 1.49
N PRO A 111 -8.79 3.92 0.58
CA PRO A 111 -8.84 5.32 0.98
C PRO A 111 -10.03 5.57 1.89
N CYS A 112 -9.77 6.12 3.08
CA CYS A 112 -10.79 6.37 4.09
C CYS A 112 -10.88 7.85 4.50
N SER A 113 -11.85 8.16 5.36
CA SER A 113 -12.09 9.50 5.88
C SER A 113 -10.88 10.09 6.61
N GLY A 114 -9.98 9.23 7.13
CA GLY A 114 -8.77 9.64 7.85
C GLY A 114 -9.06 10.12 9.28
N LEU A 115 -10.28 9.90 9.80
CA LEU A 115 -10.67 10.32 11.15
C LEU A 115 -9.82 9.66 12.25
N GLY A 116 -9.26 8.48 12.00
CA GLY A 116 -8.35 7.79 12.91
C GLY A 116 -6.98 8.46 13.07
N VAL A 117 -6.60 9.40 12.19
CA VAL A 117 -5.29 10.08 12.21
C VAL A 117 -5.40 11.58 12.49
N LEU A 118 -6.54 12.06 12.99
CA LEU A 118 -6.77 13.49 13.27
C LEU A 118 -5.77 14.10 14.26
N SER A 119 -5.19 13.32 15.16
CA SER A 119 -4.14 13.78 16.07
C SER A 119 -2.84 14.12 15.34
N LYS A 120 -2.59 13.47 14.20
CA LYS A 120 -1.41 13.67 13.35
C LYS A 120 -1.67 14.60 12.16
N ARG A 121 -2.94 14.70 11.74
CA ARG A 121 -3.41 15.56 10.65
C ARG A 121 -4.60 16.38 11.11
N ALA A 122 -4.31 17.45 11.85
CA ALA A 122 -5.33 18.31 12.44
C ALA A 122 -6.17 19.02 11.35
N ASP A 123 -5.58 19.33 10.21
CA ASP A 123 -6.21 19.96 9.04
C ASP A 123 -7.44 19.20 8.52
N LEU A 124 -7.44 17.86 8.63
CA LEU A 124 -8.58 17.02 8.23
C LEU A 124 -9.87 17.34 9.00
N ARG A 125 -9.80 17.97 10.18
CA ARG A 125 -10.99 18.38 10.95
C ARG A 125 -11.76 19.51 10.27
N TRP A 126 -11.09 20.34 9.46
CA TRP A 126 -11.69 21.51 8.81
C TRP A 126 -12.02 21.27 7.34
N ASN A 127 -11.42 20.25 6.72
CA ASN A 127 -11.52 19.99 5.28
C ASN A 127 -12.47 18.85 4.91
N ARG A 128 -13.13 18.20 5.87
CA ARG A 128 -14.07 17.09 5.61
C ARG A 128 -15.52 17.56 5.70
N GLN A 129 -16.29 17.27 4.67
CA GLN A 129 -17.74 17.44 4.64
C GLN A 129 -18.44 16.08 4.79
N PHE A 130 -19.75 16.07 5.04
CA PHE A 130 -20.52 14.82 5.18
C PHE A 130 -20.65 14.10 3.83
N GLU A 131 -20.78 14.86 2.75
CA GLU A 131 -20.89 14.36 1.37
C GLU A 131 -19.63 13.57 0.96
N ASP A 132 -18.45 13.99 1.42
CA ASP A 132 -17.20 13.25 1.21
C ASP A 132 -17.25 11.83 1.82
N LEU A 133 -18.03 11.63 2.88
CA LEU A 133 -18.14 10.32 3.53
C LEU A 133 -18.99 9.36 2.70
N GLU A 134 -20.08 9.84 2.11
CA GLU A 134 -20.94 9.00 1.26
C GLU A 134 -20.19 8.54 0.00
N GLU A 135 -19.45 9.44 -0.65
CA GLU A 135 -18.62 9.09 -1.80
C GLU A 135 -17.52 8.08 -1.42
N LEU A 136 -16.90 8.23 -0.25
CA LEU A 136 -15.89 7.30 0.23
C LEU A 136 -16.45 5.90 0.53
N VAL A 137 -17.66 5.82 1.08
CA VAL A 137 -18.32 4.52 1.33
C VAL A 137 -18.57 3.80 0.01
N CYS A 138 -19.18 4.48 -0.97
CA CYS A 138 -19.41 3.91 -2.29
C CYS A 138 -18.11 3.46 -2.96
N LEU A 139 -17.06 4.30 -2.90
CA LEU A 139 -15.76 3.96 -3.48
C LEU A 139 -15.12 2.75 -2.79
N GLN A 140 -15.18 2.66 -1.45
CA GLN A 140 -14.61 1.54 -0.71
C GLN A 140 -15.30 0.22 -1.06
N ASP A 141 -16.62 0.25 -1.26
CA ASP A 141 -17.42 -0.92 -1.66
C ASP A 141 -17.00 -1.40 -3.07
N GLU A 142 -16.92 -0.49 -4.04
CA GLU A 142 -16.45 -0.82 -5.40
C GLU A 142 -15.02 -1.38 -5.41
N LEU A 143 -14.14 -0.83 -4.57
CA LEU A 143 -12.76 -1.30 -4.45
C LEU A 143 -12.69 -2.69 -3.80
N LEU A 144 -13.56 -2.98 -2.82
CA LEU A 144 -13.64 -4.28 -2.18
C LEU A 144 -14.10 -5.36 -3.17
N ASP A 145 -15.16 -5.06 -3.92
CA ASP A 145 -15.63 -5.93 -5.01
C ASP A 145 -14.50 -6.20 -6.02
N SER A 146 -13.78 -5.16 -6.42
CA SER A 146 -12.67 -5.28 -7.37
C SER A 146 -11.50 -6.09 -6.82
N ALA A 147 -11.12 -5.87 -5.55
CA ALA A 147 -10.05 -6.61 -4.89
C ALA A 147 -10.38 -8.12 -4.80
N SER A 148 -11.65 -8.47 -4.60
CA SER A 148 -12.10 -9.86 -4.55
C SER A 148 -11.85 -10.63 -5.86
N LEU A 149 -11.78 -9.93 -7.00
CA LEU A 149 -11.50 -10.55 -8.30
C LEU A 149 -10.01 -10.85 -8.51
N CYS A 150 -9.12 -10.19 -7.75
CA CYS A 150 -7.68 -10.40 -7.82
C CYS A 150 -7.21 -11.64 -7.04
N TRP A 151 -8.03 -12.14 -6.11
CA TRP A 151 -7.78 -13.39 -5.38
C TRP A 151 -7.91 -14.61 -6.29
#